data_AF-A0A7S4SES7-F1
#
_entry.id   AF-A0A7S4SES7-F1
#
_cell.length_a   1.000
_cell.length_b   1.000
_cell.length_c   1.000
_cell.angle_alpha   90.00
_cell.angle_beta   90.00
_cell.angle_gamma   90.00
#
_symmetry.space_group_name_H-M   'P 1'
#
loop_
_entity.id
_entity.type
_entity.pdbx_description
1 polymer ?
#
loop_
_entity_poly.entity_id
_entity_poly.type
_entity_poly.pdbx_seq_one_letter_code
_entity_poly.pdbx_strand_id
1 'polypeptide(L)'
;MNLFNELIASEFTVGKFELAYVHLQDVLENANSLDDKFTAYSYKIKTFAEGENRDYNKGVVVGLQICKMYGTILPNSPKRTDLIQASVKLETKLRNRPLTVLSKLPRTDDSTVFRILNEVHQYATFEGNNDLATLITKRAVRFSLKKGFLSKDMVSILAMHVNVLVKGLAKDISKAKLAYAYANATEKTSEVFREDKGLYYHVQLTLHAGIYPLLRPHRESMDPIINSHRPLLNAGNIEYAIGGGIGYAQMWLCAG
;
A
#
# COMPACT_ATOMS: atom_id res chain seq x y z
N MET A 1 -25.61 -5.36 9.73
CA MET A 1 -24.46 -4.98 8.90
C MET A 1 -23.28 -5.94 9.03
N ASN A 2 -22.87 -6.33 10.24
CA ASN A 2 -21.73 -7.27 10.40
C ASN A 2 -21.90 -8.61 9.64
N LEU A 3 -23.08 -9.23 9.66
CA LEU A 3 -23.32 -10.47 8.90
C LEU A 3 -23.07 -10.32 7.39
N PHE A 4 -23.59 -9.25 6.78
CA PHE A 4 -23.38 -9.00 5.35
C PHE A 4 -21.91 -8.70 5.03
N ASN A 5 -21.19 -7.98 5.91
CA ASN A 5 -19.77 -7.73 5.72
C ASN A 5 -18.95 -9.03 5.74
N GLU A 6 -19.27 -9.97 6.64
CA GLU A 6 -18.64 -11.30 6.67
C GLU A 6 -19.01 -12.14 5.44
N LEU A 7 -20.26 -12.07 4.98
CA LEU A 7 -20.68 -12.75 3.75
C LEU A 7 -19.95 -12.22 2.53
N ILE A 8 -19.87 -10.89 2.36
CA ILE A 8 -19.11 -10.26 1.27
C ILE A 8 -17.66 -10.78 1.28
N ALA A 9 -17.02 -10.79 2.45
CA ALA A 9 -15.64 -11.26 2.59
C ALA A 9 -15.50 -12.74 2.20
N SER A 10 -16.36 -13.60 2.74
CA SER A 10 -16.35 -15.03 2.47
C SER A 10 -16.57 -15.34 0.99
N GLU A 11 -17.63 -14.81 0.40
CA GLU A 11 -18.00 -15.03 -1.01
C GLU A 11 -16.90 -14.51 -1.95
N PHE A 12 -16.31 -13.36 -1.63
CA PHE A 12 -15.17 -12.83 -2.38
C PHE A 12 -13.95 -13.76 -2.31
N THR A 13 -13.59 -14.25 -1.12
CA THR A 13 -12.43 -15.13 -0.92
C THR A 13 -12.57 -16.46 -1.67
N VAL A 14 -13.78 -17.00 -1.81
CA VAL A 14 -14.02 -18.23 -2.59
C VAL A 14 -14.25 -17.97 -4.08
N GLY A 15 -14.04 -16.74 -4.56
CA GLY A 15 -14.13 -16.38 -5.98
C GLY A 15 -15.56 -16.16 -6.50
N LYS A 16 -16.57 -16.09 -5.62
CA LYS A 16 -17.96 -15.85 -6.00
C LYS A 16 -18.26 -14.34 -6.07
N PHE A 17 -17.57 -13.66 -6.98
CA PHE A 17 -17.59 -12.19 -7.09
C PHE A 17 -18.98 -11.61 -7.35
N GLU A 18 -19.83 -12.29 -8.13
CA GLU A 18 -21.20 -11.85 -8.41
C GLU A 18 -22.07 -11.84 -7.14
N LEU A 19 -21.97 -12.88 -6.30
CA LEU A 19 -22.70 -12.93 -5.03
C LEU A 19 -22.18 -11.91 -4.02
N ALA A 20 -20.85 -11.73 -3.95
CA ALA A 20 -20.25 -10.65 -3.18
C ALA A 20 -20.76 -9.27 -3.67
N TYR A 21 -20.97 -9.11 -4.97
CA TYR A 21 -21.53 -7.89 -5.56
C TYR A 21 -23.01 -7.67 -5.22
N VAL A 22 -23.84 -8.71 -5.12
CA VAL A 22 -25.22 -8.55 -4.64
C VAL A 22 -25.22 -8.06 -3.19
N HIS A 23 -24.49 -8.74 -2.30
CA HIS A 23 -24.45 -8.38 -0.88
C HIS A 23 -23.84 -7.01 -0.62
N LEU A 24 -22.87 -6.57 -1.43
CA LEU A 24 -22.33 -5.22 -1.28
C LEU A 24 -23.35 -4.16 -1.66
N GLN A 25 -24.22 -4.37 -2.66
CA GLN A 25 -25.26 -3.39 -2.98
C GLN A 25 -26.27 -3.27 -1.84
N ASP A 26 -26.69 -4.40 -1.26
CA ASP A 26 -27.59 -4.40 -0.11
C ASP A 26 -27.04 -3.56 1.05
N VAL A 27 -25.74 -3.70 1.36
CA VAL A 27 -25.08 -2.89 2.39
C VAL A 27 -25.04 -1.42 1.98
N LEU A 28 -24.67 -1.10 0.73
CA LEU A 28 -24.55 0.29 0.27
C LEU A 28 -25.88 1.03 0.26
N GLU A 29 -26.99 0.33 0.01
CA GLU A 29 -28.35 0.88 0.00
C GLU A 29 -28.90 1.07 1.42
N ASN A 30 -28.63 0.14 2.33
CA ASN A 30 -29.29 0.09 3.64
C ASN A 30 -28.43 0.62 4.81
N ALA A 31 -27.14 0.85 4.61
CA ALA A 31 -26.25 1.34 5.67
C ALA A 31 -26.45 2.83 5.98
N ASN A 32 -26.38 3.16 7.27
CA ASN A 32 -26.71 4.48 7.80
C ASN A 32 -25.50 5.41 7.96
N SER A 33 -24.28 4.86 7.96
CA SER A 33 -23.05 5.65 8.07
C SER A 33 -22.05 5.31 6.96
N LEU A 34 -21.08 6.21 6.73
CA LEU A 34 -19.98 5.94 5.80
C LEU A 34 -19.11 4.78 6.29
N ASP A 35 -18.89 4.68 7.60
CA ASP A 35 -18.10 3.61 8.20
C ASP A 35 -18.78 2.24 8.03
N ASP A 36 -20.10 2.17 8.15
CA ASP A 36 -20.87 0.94 7.84
C ASP A 36 -20.70 0.52 6.38
N LYS A 37 -20.64 1.51 5.46
CA LYS A 37 -20.43 1.28 4.02
C LYS A 37 -18.99 0.98 3.66
N PHE A 38 -18.04 1.19 4.58
CA PHE A 38 -16.63 1.08 4.28
C PHE A 38 -16.28 -0.28 3.69
N THR A 39 -16.66 -1.36 4.37
CA THR A 39 -16.29 -2.72 3.95
C THR A 39 -16.86 -3.02 2.57
N ALA A 40 -18.13 -2.69 2.34
CA ALA A 40 -18.75 -2.82 1.03
C ALA A 40 -18.03 -1.99 -0.06
N TYR A 41 -17.59 -0.77 0.26
CA TYR A 41 -16.81 0.06 -0.67
C TYR A 41 -15.43 -0.54 -0.97
N SER A 42 -14.71 -1.03 0.02
CA SER A 42 -13.42 -1.72 -0.13
C SER A 42 -13.57 -2.92 -1.06
N TYR A 43 -14.54 -3.81 -0.79
CA TYR A 43 -14.81 -4.95 -1.65
C TYR A 43 -15.29 -4.55 -3.05
N LYS A 44 -16.06 -3.46 -3.19
CA LYS A 44 -16.46 -2.95 -4.50
C LYS A 44 -15.27 -2.51 -5.35
N ILE A 45 -14.22 -1.94 -4.75
CA ILE A 45 -12.98 -1.63 -5.47
C ILE A 45 -12.32 -2.95 -5.90
N LYS A 46 -12.19 -3.91 -4.97
CA LYS A 46 -11.54 -5.20 -5.21
C LYS A 46 -12.21 -6.05 -6.28
N THR A 47 -13.54 -6.06 -6.35
CA THR A 47 -14.29 -6.84 -7.36
C THR A 47 -13.93 -6.45 -8.80
N PHE A 48 -13.56 -5.19 -9.03
CA PHE A 48 -13.09 -4.77 -10.37
C PHE A 48 -11.67 -5.23 -10.66
N ALA A 49 -10.78 -5.16 -9.67
CA ALA A 49 -9.37 -5.48 -9.82
C ALA A 49 -9.06 -6.98 -9.81
N GLU A 50 -9.85 -7.77 -9.08
CA GLU A 50 -9.59 -9.19 -8.83
C GLU A 50 -10.63 -10.12 -9.47
N GLY A 51 -11.72 -9.56 -10.02
CA GLY A 51 -12.70 -10.30 -10.82
C GLY A 51 -12.17 -10.75 -12.19
N GLU A 52 -13.02 -11.40 -12.98
CA GLU A 52 -12.64 -12.08 -14.23
C GLU A 52 -11.86 -11.20 -15.23
N ASN A 53 -12.20 -9.90 -15.31
CA ASN A 53 -11.60 -8.96 -16.26
C ASN A 53 -10.39 -8.18 -15.72
N ARG A 54 -10.08 -8.28 -14.41
CA ARG A 54 -8.97 -7.59 -13.72
C ARG A 54 -8.74 -6.14 -14.18
N ASP A 55 -9.77 -5.31 -14.06
CA ASP A 55 -9.74 -3.91 -14.48
C ASP A 55 -9.28 -3.01 -13.31
N TYR A 56 -7.96 -2.85 -13.19
CA TYR A 56 -7.36 -2.00 -12.16
C TYR A 56 -7.74 -0.52 -12.34
N ASN A 57 -7.90 -0.05 -13.57
CA ASN A 57 -8.30 1.33 -13.85
C ASN A 57 -9.68 1.64 -13.25
N LYS A 58 -10.65 0.75 -13.46
CA LYS A 58 -11.99 0.88 -12.88
C LYS A 58 -11.95 0.84 -11.36
N GLY A 59 -11.10 -0.03 -10.78
CA GLY A 59 -10.81 -0.02 -9.34
C GLY A 59 -10.31 1.34 -8.86
N VAL A 60 -9.33 1.94 -9.55
CA VAL A 60 -8.82 3.28 -9.25
C VAL A 60 -9.93 4.34 -9.34
N VAL A 61 -10.72 4.37 -10.42
CA VAL A 61 -11.79 5.36 -10.61
C VAL A 61 -12.82 5.29 -9.48
N VAL A 62 -13.28 4.09 -9.13
CA VAL A 62 -14.25 3.88 -8.04
C VAL A 62 -13.63 4.26 -6.70
N GLY A 63 -12.38 3.85 -6.45
CA GLY A 63 -11.68 4.18 -5.22
C GLY A 63 -11.41 5.69 -5.05
N LEU A 64 -11.20 6.44 -6.13
CA LEU A 64 -11.11 7.90 -6.11
C LEU A 64 -12.47 8.55 -5.76
N GLN A 65 -13.58 7.99 -6.24
CA GLN A 65 -14.92 8.44 -5.84
C GLN A 65 -15.16 8.21 -4.34
N ILE A 66 -14.75 7.05 -3.81
CA ILE A 66 -14.84 6.73 -2.39
C ILE A 66 -13.93 7.65 -1.58
N CYS A 67 -12.68 7.88 -2.00
CA CYS A 67 -11.77 8.86 -1.39
C CYS A 67 -12.45 10.23 -1.24
N LYS A 68 -13.18 10.69 -2.27
CA LYS A 68 -13.91 11.95 -2.25
C LYS A 68 -15.02 11.98 -1.19
N MET A 69 -15.74 10.87 -0.99
CA MET A 69 -16.76 10.74 0.07
C MET A 69 -16.14 10.91 1.47
N TYR A 70 -14.92 10.39 1.67
CA TYR A 70 -14.13 10.56 2.89
C TYR A 70 -13.35 11.90 2.94
N GLY A 71 -13.71 12.88 2.13
CA GLY A 71 -13.10 14.22 2.13
C GLY A 71 -11.69 14.29 1.54
N THR A 72 -11.24 13.24 0.85
CA THR A 72 -9.94 13.18 0.18
C THR A 72 -10.09 13.28 -1.32
N ILE A 73 -9.87 14.48 -1.86
CA ILE A 73 -9.90 14.72 -3.31
C ILE A 73 -8.51 14.47 -3.89
N LEU A 74 -8.45 13.61 -4.91
CA LEU A 74 -7.28 13.28 -5.71
C LEU A 74 -7.66 13.33 -7.20
N PRO A 75 -6.75 13.77 -8.09
CA PRO A 75 -7.03 13.79 -9.53
C PRO A 75 -7.02 12.37 -10.11
N ASN A 76 -7.91 12.08 -11.06
CA ASN A 76 -7.90 10.81 -11.80
C ASN A 76 -6.69 10.69 -12.73
N SER A 77 -6.33 11.81 -13.37
CA SER A 77 -5.13 11.93 -14.21
C SER A 77 -4.21 13.01 -13.63
N PRO A 78 -3.21 12.62 -12.82
CA PRO A 78 -2.25 13.54 -12.23
C PRO A 78 -1.50 14.34 -13.28
N LYS A 79 -1.33 15.63 -13.03
CA LYS A 79 -0.43 16.50 -13.81
C LYS A 79 0.87 16.72 -13.05
N ARG A 80 1.93 17.09 -13.77
CA ARG A 80 3.22 17.49 -13.17
C ARG A 80 3.06 18.58 -12.11
N THR A 81 2.13 19.52 -12.31
CA THR A 81 1.80 20.57 -11.34
C THR A 81 1.27 20.01 -10.02
N ASP A 82 0.47 18.94 -10.06
CA ASP A 82 -0.07 18.30 -8.86
C ASP A 82 1.06 17.67 -8.04
N LEU A 83 2.00 17.01 -8.71
CA LEU A 83 3.16 16.40 -8.08
C LEU A 83 4.06 17.43 -7.40
N ILE A 84 4.32 18.56 -8.06
CA ILE A 84 5.10 19.68 -7.52
C ILE A 84 4.40 20.25 -6.29
N GLN A 85 3.11 20.58 -6.40
CA GLN A 85 2.34 21.09 -5.27
C GLN A 85 2.31 20.11 -4.09
N ALA A 86 2.19 18.80 -4.37
CA ALA A 86 2.23 17.77 -3.34
C ALA A 86 3.60 17.68 -2.67
N SER A 87 4.71 17.80 -3.42
CA SER A 87 6.07 17.86 -2.87
C SER A 87 6.23 19.05 -1.92
N VAL A 88 5.93 20.27 -2.40
CA VAL A 88 6.05 21.49 -1.59
C VAL A 88 5.23 21.37 -0.30
N LYS A 89 3.96 20.93 -0.40
CA LYS A 89 3.09 20.76 0.78
C LYS A 89 3.61 19.69 1.75
N LEU A 90 4.31 18.66 1.27
CA LEU A 90 4.91 17.63 2.10
C LEU A 90 6.15 18.18 2.82
N GLU A 91 7.06 18.84 2.09
CA GLU A 91 8.26 19.47 2.63
C GLU A 91 7.93 20.47 3.74
N THR A 92 6.92 21.32 3.52
CA THR A 92 6.44 22.26 4.55
C THR A 92 5.93 21.55 5.80
N LYS A 93 5.30 20.37 5.67
CA LYS A 93 4.80 19.59 6.82
C LYS A 93 5.91 18.84 7.55
N LEU A 94 6.93 18.39 6.82
CA LEU A 94 8.11 17.79 7.42
C LEU A 94 8.95 18.82 8.18
N ARG A 95 8.96 20.09 7.75
CA ARG A 95 9.77 21.17 8.37
C ARG A 95 11.24 20.75 8.48
N ASN A 96 11.81 20.27 7.36
CA ASN A 96 13.18 19.74 7.28
C ASN A 96 13.47 18.48 8.12
N ARG A 97 12.45 17.88 8.77
CA ARG A 97 12.62 16.59 9.46
C ARG A 97 12.67 15.45 8.43
N PRO A 98 13.46 14.39 8.67
CA PRO A 98 13.47 13.21 7.81
C PRO A 98 12.12 12.47 7.86
N LEU A 99 11.80 11.72 6.80
CA LEU A 99 10.60 10.88 6.74
C LEU A 99 10.52 9.85 7.88
N THR A 100 11.67 9.44 8.43
CA THR A 100 11.73 8.54 9.59
C THR A 100 11.05 9.11 10.84
N VAL A 101 10.72 10.41 10.88
CA VAL A 101 9.87 10.99 11.93
C VAL A 101 8.51 10.30 12.05
N LEU A 102 8.01 9.68 10.98
CA LEU A 102 6.78 8.91 11.00
C LEU A 102 6.81 7.76 12.02
N SER A 103 7.97 7.13 12.22
CA SER A 103 8.15 6.04 13.21
C SER A 103 7.97 6.50 14.66
N LYS A 104 7.98 7.82 14.91
CA LYS A 104 7.79 8.40 16.25
C LYS A 104 6.34 8.77 16.54
N LEU A 105 5.44 8.61 15.55
CA LEU A 105 4.02 8.87 15.75
C LEU A 105 3.38 7.69 16.51
N PRO A 106 2.40 7.95 17.40
CA PRO A 106 1.65 6.90 18.06
C PRO A 106 0.89 6.05 17.04
N ARG A 107 0.75 4.76 17.37
CA ARG A 107 -0.02 3.81 16.57
C ARG A 107 -1.51 4.13 16.66
N THR A 108 -2.23 3.84 15.58
CA THR A 108 -3.69 3.82 15.58
C THR A 108 -4.20 2.62 14.81
N ASP A 109 -5.35 2.11 15.25
CA ASP A 109 -6.15 1.13 14.52
C ASP A 109 -7.24 1.81 13.68
N ASP A 110 -7.60 3.08 13.98
CA ASP A 110 -8.45 3.89 13.10
C ASP A 110 -7.66 4.26 11.83
N SER A 111 -7.84 3.44 10.81
CA SER A 111 -7.12 3.51 9.55
C SER A 111 -8.02 3.67 8.33
N THR A 112 -9.32 3.93 8.51
CA THR A 112 -10.33 3.93 7.43
C THR A 112 -9.85 4.69 6.18
N VAL A 113 -9.42 5.95 6.35
CA VAL A 113 -8.88 6.75 5.23
C VAL A 113 -7.60 6.14 4.63
N PHE A 114 -6.70 5.62 5.45
CA PHE A 114 -5.48 4.98 4.97
C PHE A 114 -5.75 3.68 4.22
N ARG A 115 -6.75 2.90 4.64
CA ARG A 115 -7.12 1.65 4.02
C ARG A 115 -7.64 1.87 2.60
N ILE A 116 -8.54 2.85 2.39
CA ILE A 116 -8.96 3.25 1.03
C ILE A 116 -7.77 3.76 0.23
N LEU A 117 -6.95 4.65 0.81
CA LEU A 117 -5.76 5.16 0.11
C LEU A 117 -4.81 4.03 -0.28
N ASN A 118 -4.65 3.01 0.56
CA ASN A 118 -3.80 1.86 0.29
C ASN A 118 -4.33 1.02 -0.88
N GLU A 119 -5.64 0.77 -0.93
CA GLU A 119 -6.28 0.07 -2.05
C GLU A 119 -6.13 0.84 -3.36
N VAL A 120 -6.43 2.14 -3.37
CA VAL A 120 -6.26 2.97 -4.57
C VAL A 120 -4.78 3.06 -4.97
N HIS A 121 -3.87 3.13 -4.00
CA HIS A 121 -2.43 3.13 -4.25
C HIS A 121 -1.98 1.83 -4.93
N GLN A 122 -2.45 0.69 -4.42
CA GLN A 122 -2.13 -0.63 -4.96
C GLN A 122 -2.56 -0.73 -6.43
N TYR A 123 -3.83 -0.42 -6.72
CA TYR A 123 -4.34 -0.53 -8.10
C TYR A 123 -3.75 0.53 -9.03
N ALA A 124 -3.48 1.74 -8.55
CA ALA A 124 -2.73 2.73 -9.34
C ALA A 124 -1.33 2.23 -9.70
N THR A 125 -0.68 1.48 -8.80
CA THR A 125 0.64 0.88 -9.05
C THR A 125 0.57 -0.26 -10.06
N PHE A 126 -0.46 -1.13 -9.98
CA PHE A 126 -0.66 -2.23 -10.91
C PHE A 126 -1.02 -1.76 -12.32
N GLU A 127 -1.82 -0.70 -12.42
CA GLU A 127 -2.14 -0.02 -13.68
C GLU A 127 -0.95 0.77 -14.26
N GLY A 128 0.14 0.93 -13.52
CA GLY A 128 1.31 1.70 -13.93
C GLY A 128 1.16 3.22 -13.82
N ASN A 129 0.10 3.71 -13.15
CA ASN A 129 -0.11 5.12 -12.85
C ASN A 129 0.74 5.57 -11.63
N ASN A 130 2.06 5.59 -11.84
CA ASN A 130 3.05 5.92 -10.81
C ASN A 130 2.91 7.34 -10.24
N ASP A 131 2.41 8.28 -11.04
CA ASP A 131 2.18 9.66 -10.59
C ASP A 131 1.04 9.72 -9.56
N LEU A 132 -0.03 8.95 -9.77
CA LEU A 132 -1.14 8.88 -8.82
C LEU A 132 -0.70 8.18 -7.54
N ALA A 133 0.01 7.06 -7.64
CA ALA A 133 0.61 6.37 -6.50
C ALA A 133 1.50 7.32 -5.68
N THR A 134 2.30 8.15 -6.36
CA THR A 134 3.14 9.18 -5.73
C THR A 134 2.30 10.25 -5.01
N LEU A 135 1.21 10.73 -5.62
CA LEU A 135 0.31 11.70 -4.98
C LEU A 135 -0.36 11.12 -3.74
N ILE A 136 -0.83 9.88 -3.82
CA ILE A 136 -1.46 9.17 -2.70
C ILE A 136 -0.47 9.04 -1.55
N THR A 137 0.77 8.61 -1.82
CA THR A 137 1.80 8.49 -0.79
C THR A 137 2.07 9.82 -0.10
N LYS A 138 2.31 10.90 -0.88
CA LYS A 138 2.53 12.23 -0.32
C LYS A 138 1.33 12.72 0.51
N ARG A 139 0.11 12.41 0.06
CA ARG A 139 -1.14 12.74 0.79
C ARG A 139 -1.22 11.98 2.11
N ALA A 140 -0.94 10.68 2.10
CA ALA A 140 -0.99 9.79 3.26
C ALA A 140 0.07 10.20 4.31
N VAL A 141 1.31 10.49 3.89
CA VAL A 141 2.35 11.03 4.78
C VAL A 141 1.89 12.33 5.44
N ARG A 142 1.38 13.29 4.65
CA ARG A 142 0.89 14.56 5.18
C ARG A 142 -0.28 14.39 6.14
N PHE A 143 -1.15 13.42 5.89
CA PHE A 143 -2.28 13.12 6.74
C PHE A 143 -1.81 12.55 8.09
N SER A 144 -0.88 11.58 8.07
CA SER A 144 -0.25 11.01 9.27
C SER A 144 0.39 12.11 10.12
N LEU A 145 1.18 13.00 9.49
CA LEU A 145 1.82 14.13 10.17
C LEU A 145 0.81 15.15 10.72
N LYS A 146 -0.33 15.36 10.04
CA LYS A 146 -1.36 16.31 10.48
C LYS A 146 -2.15 15.76 11.66
N LYS A 147 -2.52 14.48 11.61
CA LYS A 147 -3.31 13.82 12.65
C LYS A 147 -2.47 13.36 13.83
N GLY A 148 -1.17 13.21 13.63
CA GLY A 148 -0.23 12.83 14.67
C GLY A 148 -0.30 11.34 15.01
N PHE A 149 -0.61 10.47 14.05
CA PHE A 149 -0.65 9.03 14.24
C PHE A 149 -0.14 8.28 13.00
N LEU A 150 0.18 7.00 13.20
CA LEU A 150 0.63 6.07 12.17
C LEU A 150 -0.25 4.81 12.19
N SER A 151 -0.73 4.40 11.01
CA SER A 151 -1.51 3.16 10.83
C SER A 151 -0.71 2.11 10.06
N LYS A 152 -1.13 0.84 10.14
CA LYS A 152 -0.56 -0.26 9.34
C LYS A 152 -0.67 -0.01 7.83
N ASP A 153 -1.82 0.48 7.36
CA ASP A 153 -2.07 0.78 5.94
C ASP A 153 -1.13 1.89 5.42
N MET A 154 -0.78 2.86 6.27
CA MET A 154 0.23 3.86 5.93
C MET A 154 1.62 3.24 5.70
N VAL A 155 1.99 2.24 6.51
CA VAL A 155 3.26 1.51 6.34
C VAL A 155 3.25 0.74 5.02
N SER A 156 2.15 0.08 4.68
CA SER A 156 1.97 -0.59 3.39
C SER A 156 2.10 0.36 2.20
N ILE A 157 1.48 1.55 2.27
CA ILE A 157 1.61 2.60 1.24
C ILE A 157 3.09 2.97 1.05
N LEU A 158 3.85 3.18 2.13
CA LEU A 158 5.28 3.50 2.03
C LEU A 158 6.08 2.38 1.36
N ALA A 159 5.84 1.13 1.75
CA ALA A 159 6.53 -0.04 1.18
C ALA A 159 6.27 -0.16 -0.33
N MET A 160 5.02 -0.04 -0.74
CA MET A 160 4.67 -0.06 -2.16
C MET A 160 5.26 1.13 -2.92
N HIS A 161 5.32 2.31 -2.31
CA HIS A 161 5.89 3.50 -2.95
C HIS A 161 7.39 3.37 -3.20
N VAL A 162 8.12 2.64 -2.35
CA VAL A 162 9.53 2.32 -2.61
C VAL A 162 9.68 1.59 -3.95
N ASN A 163 8.80 0.62 -4.26
CA ASN A 163 8.82 -0.07 -5.55
C ASN A 163 8.54 0.86 -6.74
N VAL A 164 7.62 1.82 -6.57
CA VAL A 164 7.35 2.86 -7.59
C VAL A 164 8.62 3.68 -7.86
N LEU A 165 9.34 4.07 -6.82
CA LEU A 165 10.59 4.82 -6.95
C LEU A 165 11.71 3.99 -7.57
N VAL A 166 11.85 2.72 -7.19
CA VAL A 166 12.85 1.77 -7.75
C VAL A 166 12.69 1.63 -9.26
N LYS A 167 11.45 1.43 -9.76
CA LYS A 167 11.17 1.38 -11.21
C LYS A 167 11.65 2.64 -11.94
N GLY A 168 11.65 3.79 -11.26
CA GLY A 168 12.15 5.06 -11.79
C GLY A 168 13.68 5.17 -11.84
N LEU A 169 14.42 4.39 -11.04
CA LEU A 169 15.88 4.49 -10.94
C LEU A 169 16.60 4.09 -12.22
N ALA A 170 16.04 3.15 -12.98
CA ALA A 170 16.57 2.77 -14.29
C ALA A 170 16.61 3.96 -15.28
N LYS A 171 15.75 4.97 -15.07
CA LYS A 171 15.68 6.17 -15.93
C LYS A 171 16.43 7.36 -15.34
N ASP A 172 16.58 7.42 -14.02
CA ASP A 172 17.14 8.57 -13.32
C ASP A 172 17.72 8.16 -11.96
N ILE A 173 19.03 7.89 -11.95
CA ILE A 173 19.77 7.49 -10.74
C ILE A 173 19.79 8.59 -9.68
N SER A 174 19.55 9.85 -10.04
CA SER A 174 19.50 10.95 -9.06
C SER A 174 18.38 10.76 -8.03
N LYS A 175 17.36 9.97 -8.36
CA LYS A 175 16.25 9.59 -7.47
C LYS A 175 16.63 8.54 -6.44
N ALA A 176 17.82 7.93 -6.50
CA ALA A 176 18.25 6.89 -5.55
C ALA A 176 18.21 7.38 -4.10
N LYS A 177 18.64 8.63 -3.86
CA LYS A 177 18.59 9.26 -2.52
C LYS A 177 17.16 9.33 -1.98
N LEU A 178 16.20 9.66 -2.85
CA LEU A 178 14.78 9.73 -2.48
C LEU A 178 14.23 8.33 -2.18
N ALA A 179 14.50 7.35 -3.06
CA ALA A 179 14.09 5.95 -2.85
C ALA A 179 14.62 5.41 -1.52
N TYR A 180 15.89 5.68 -1.21
CA TYR A 180 16.50 5.29 0.06
C TYR A 180 15.86 5.98 1.27
N ALA A 181 15.53 7.26 1.17
CA ALA A 181 14.86 7.98 2.26
C ALA A 181 13.48 7.36 2.57
N TYR A 182 12.73 6.93 1.55
CA TYR A 182 11.48 6.20 1.74
C TYR A 182 11.71 4.78 2.27
N ALA A 183 12.72 4.06 1.78
CA ALA A 183 13.07 2.72 2.26
C ALA A 183 13.37 2.72 3.77
N ASN A 184 14.26 3.62 4.21
CA ASN A 184 14.62 3.78 5.62
C ASN A 184 13.41 4.20 6.48
N ALA A 185 12.56 5.11 5.97
CA ALA A 185 11.33 5.46 6.65
C ALA A 185 10.40 4.26 6.81
N THR A 186 10.22 3.47 5.74
CA THR A 186 9.37 2.27 5.72
C THR A 186 9.86 1.24 6.74
N GLU A 187 11.16 0.92 6.72
CA GLU A 187 11.79 0.00 7.66
C GLU A 187 11.54 0.46 9.11
N LYS A 188 11.88 1.72 9.45
CA LYS A 188 11.67 2.26 10.79
C LYS A 188 10.20 2.27 11.20
N THR A 189 9.27 2.55 10.28
CA THR A 189 7.84 2.48 10.59
C THR A 189 7.34 1.05 10.75
N SER A 190 7.90 0.08 10.04
CA SER A 190 7.52 -1.34 10.18
C SER A 190 7.92 -1.90 11.54
N GLU A 191 9.03 -1.43 12.12
CA GLU A 191 9.47 -1.80 13.46
C GLU A 191 8.44 -1.43 14.55
N VAL A 192 7.68 -0.36 14.34
CA VAL A 192 6.59 0.05 15.24
C VAL A 192 5.45 -0.99 15.26
N PHE A 193 5.31 -1.77 14.18
CA PHE A 193 4.33 -2.83 14.01
C PHE A 193 4.98 -4.23 13.96
N ARG A 194 6.16 -4.42 14.59
CA ARG A 194 6.91 -5.69 14.57
C ARG A 194 6.10 -6.93 15.03
N GLU A 195 5.09 -6.72 15.86
CA GLU A 195 4.20 -7.80 16.31
C GLU A 195 3.22 -8.26 15.24
N ASP A 196 2.84 -7.38 14.31
CA ASP A 196 2.12 -7.76 13.09
C ASP A 196 3.12 -8.40 12.13
N LYS A 197 3.35 -9.70 12.31
CA LYS A 197 4.30 -10.48 11.51
C LYS A 197 3.97 -10.43 10.02
N GLY A 198 2.69 -10.39 9.65
CA GLY A 198 2.27 -10.27 8.26
C GLY A 198 2.77 -8.99 7.62
N LEU A 199 2.49 -7.84 8.25
CA LEU A 199 2.97 -6.55 7.77
C LEU A 199 4.49 -6.45 7.82
N TYR A 200 5.10 -6.81 8.94
CA TYR A 200 6.54 -6.67 9.15
C TYR A 200 7.34 -7.41 8.08
N TYR A 201 7.08 -8.70 7.90
CA TYR A 201 7.80 -9.49 6.89
C TYR A 201 7.42 -9.13 5.46
N HIS A 202 6.21 -8.60 5.21
CA HIS A 202 5.86 -8.05 3.90
C HIS A 202 6.75 -6.85 3.56
N VAL A 203 6.98 -5.95 4.53
CA VAL A 203 7.90 -4.82 4.36
C VAL A 203 9.34 -5.31 4.15
N GLN A 204 9.82 -6.24 4.98
CA GLN A 204 11.18 -6.78 4.85
C GLN A 204 11.40 -7.38 3.47
N LEU A 205 10.49 -8.26 3.03
CA LEU A 205 10.52 -8.83 1.68
C LEU A 205 10.55 -7.75 0.61
N THR A 206 9.67 -6.73 0.71
CA THR A 206 9.58 -5.66 -0.28
C THR A 206 10.89 -4.85 -0.39
N LEU A 207 11.48 -4.48 0.74
CA LEU A 207 12.72 -3.68 0.73
C LEU A 207 13.92 -4.52 0.26
N HIS A 208 14.02 -5.77 0.73
CA HIS A 208 15.14 -6.65 0.41
C HIS A 208 15.07 -7.29 -0.97
N ALA A 209 13.89 -7.51 -1.54
CA ALA A 209 13.74 -7.93 -2.93
C ALA A 209 13.78 -6.74 -3.92
N GLY A 210 13.52 -5.51 -3.44
CA GLY A 210 13.44 -4.30 -4.27
C GLY A 210 14.70 -3.43 -4.21
N ILE A 211 14.73 -2.50 -3.26
CA ILE A 211 15.70 -1.40 -3.24
C ILE A 211 17.06 -1.78 -2.66
N TYR A 212 17.13 -2.66 -1.66
CA TYR A 212 18.38 -2.94 -0.96
C TYR A 212 19.45 -3.66 -1.79
N PRO A 213 19.11 -4.62 -2.68
CA PRO A 213 20.11 -5.22 -3.59
C PRO A 213 20.75 -4.22 -4.54
N LEU A 214 20.08 -3.08 -4.82
CA LEU A 214 20.63 -2.00 -5.64
C LEU A 214 21.64 -1.12 -4.88
N LEU A 215 21.67 -1.22 -3.55
CA LEU A 215 22.44 -0.33 -2.67
C LEU A 215 23.44 -1.08 -1.78
N ARG A 216 23.30 -2.40 -1.67
CA ARG A 216 24.05 -3.28 -0.77
C ARG A 216 24.35 -4.60 -1.50
N PRO A 217 25.36 -5.37 -1.07
CA PRO A 217 25.62 -6.70 -1.62
C PRO A 217 24.36 -7.59 -1.59
N HIS A 218 24.06 -8.28 -2.70
CA HIS A 218 22.88 -9.15 -2.84
C HIS A 218 22.74 -10.16 -1.68
N ARG A 219 23.86 -10.68 -1.18
CA ARG A 219 23.91 -11.63 -0.07
C ARG A 219 23.26 -11.10 1.21
N GLU A 220 23.31 -9.79 1.47
CA GLU A 220 22.68 -9.18 2.64
C GLU A 220 21.14 -9.22 2.58
N SER A 221 20.57 -9.39 1.38
CA SER A 221 19.11 -9.51 1.20
C SER A 221 18.59 -10.94 1.24
N MET A 222 19.45 -11.95 1.13
CA MET A 222 19.02 -13.34 1.04
C MET A 222 18.28 -13.81 2.31
N ASP A 223 18.89 -13.62 3.48
CA ASP A 223 18.29 -14.07 4.75
C ASP A 223 16.97 -13.37 5.06
N PRO A 224 16.85 -12.03 4.95
CA PRO A 224 15.56 -11.35 5.14
C PRO A 224 14.46 -11.86 4.20
N ILE A 225 14.78 -12.17 2.95
CA ILE A 225 13.80 -12.65 1.96
C ILE A 225 13.31 -14.06 2.34
N ILE A 226 14.19 -15.02 2.58
CA ILE A 226 13.76 -16.39 2.91
C ILE A 226 13.08 -16.46 4.27
N ASN A 227 13.55 -15.68 5.24
CA ASN A 227 12.93 -15.59 6.56
C ASN A 227 11.54 -14.96 6.53
N SER A 228 11.18 -14.25 5.45
CA SER A 228 9.84 -13.71 5.25
C SER A 228 8.82 -14.77 4.80
N HIS A 229 9.26 -15.86 4.16
CA HIS A 229 8.37 -16.86 3.54
C HIS A 229 7.35 -17.46 4.53
N ARG A 230 7.83 -18.09 5.61
CA ARG A 230 6.97 -18.82 6.56
C ARG A 230 6.04 -17.89 7.35
N PRO A 231 6.49 -16.74 7.91
CA PRO A 231 5.59 -15.81 8.58
C PRO A 231 4.50 -15.25 7.66
N LEU A 232 4.82 -14.97 6.41
CA LEU A 232 3.83 -14.50 5.43
C LEU A 232 2.81 -15.59 5.09
N LEU A 233 3.25 -16.82 4.92
CA LEU A 233 2.36 -17.96 4.69
C LEU A 233 1.39 -18.15 5.87
N ASN A 234 1.91 -18.11 7.10
CA ASN A 234 1.11 -18.22 8.31
C ASN A 234 0.11 -17.06 8.48
N ALA A 235 0.44 -15.88 7.96
CA ALA A 235 -0.44 -14.71 7.96
C ALA A 235 -1.49 -14.74 6.82
N GLY A 236 -1.54 -15.81 6.02
CA GLY A 236 -2.43 -15.93 4.86
C GLY A 236 -1.99 -15.11 3.64
N ASN A 237 -0.80 -14.49 3.67
CA ASN A 237 -0.25 -13.71 2.57
C ASN A 237 0.47 -14.61 1.55
N ILE A 238 -0.29 -15.51 0.91
CA ILE A 238 0.24 -16.58 0.05
C ILE A 238 1.09 -16.03 -1.10
N GLU A 239 0.62 -14.98 -1.77
CA GLU A 239 1.34 -14.37 -2.91
C GLU A 239 2.73 -13.86 -2.49
N TYR A 240 2.82 -13.16 -1.36
CA TYR A 240 4.09 -12.66 -0.85
C TYR A 240 4.97 -13.78 -0.29
N ALA A 241 4.39 -14.83 0.30
CA ALA A 241 5.15 -15.99 0.72
C ALA A 241 5.84 -16.66 -0.48
N ILE A 242 5.11 -16.89 -1.58
CA ILE A 242 5.67 -17.41 -2.84
C ILE A 242 6.74 -16.44 -3.38
N GLY A 243 6.45 -15.14 -3.35
CA GLY A 243 7.40 -14.08 -3.72
C GLY A 243 8.71 -14.15 -2.93
N GLY A 244 8.67 -14.51 -1.64
CA GLY A 244 9.86 -14.77 -0.82
C GLY A 244 10.69 -15.94 -1.32
N GLY A 245 10.05 -17.06 -1.70
CA GLY A 245 10.76 -18.21 -2.27
C GLY A 245 11.42 -17.90 -3.61
N ILE A 246 10.67 -17.28 -4.53
CA ILE A 246 11.18 -16.87 -5.85
C ILE A 246 12.29 -15.82 -5.71
N GLY A 247 12.07 -14.81 -4.88
CA GLY A 247 13.04 -13.74 -4.64
C GLY A 247 14.35 -14.26 -4.04
N TYR A 248 14.29 -15.25 -3.15
CA TYR A 248 15.50 -15.87 -2.61
C TYR A 248 16.31 -16.56 -3.71
N ALA A 249 15.65 -17.36 -4.57
CA ALA A 249 16.31 -18.04 -5.68
C ALA A 249 16.94 -17.04 -6.66
N GLN A 250 16.26 -15.93 -6.96
CA GLN A 250 16.79 -14.85 -7.79
C GLN A 250 18.02 -14.19 -7.16
N MET A 251 17.97 -13.86 -5.87
CA MET A 251 19.12 -13.25 -5.17
C MET A 251 20.30 -14.20 -5.08
N TRP A 252 20.06 -15.50 -4.88
CA TRP A 252 21.10 -16.52 -4.89
C TRP A 252 21.82 -16.58 -6.24
N LEU A 253 21.07 -16.55 -7.35
CA LEU A 253 21.64 -16.51 -8.70
C LEU A 253 22.46 -15.24 -8.98
N CYS A 254 22.01 -14.08 -8.48
CA CYS A 254 22.72 -12.81 -8.65
C CYS A 254 23.95 -12.65 -7.73
N ALA A 255 24.05 -13.46 -6.68
CA ALA A 255 25.14 -13.38 -5.70
C ALA A 255 26.31 -14.33 -6.02
N GLY A 256 26.09 -15.34 -6.87
CA GLY A 256 27.12 -16.26 -7.38
C GLY A 256 27.94 -15.63 -8.51
#